data_AF-A0A353NAE7-F1
#
_entry.id   AF-A0A353NAE7-F1
#
_cell.length_a   1.000
_cell.length_b   1.000
_cell.length_c   1.000
_cell.angle_alpha   90.00
_cell.angle_beta   90.00
_cell.angle_gamma   90.00
#
_symmetry.space_group_name_H-M   'P 1'
#
loop_
_entity.id
_entity.type
_entity.pdbx_description
1 polymer ?
#
loop_
_entity_poly.entity_id
_entity_poly.type
_entity_poly.pdbx_seq_one_letter_code
_entity_poly.pdbx_strand_id
1 'polypeptide(L)' 'ESYIKIQKIRYRERLQVTIMISPDIYDYHLPKLLLQPIVENAIIHGLENKVGKGSLMINGRREDDKLIFEV' A
#
# COMPACT_ATOMS: atom_id res chain seq x y z
N GLU A 1 -2.13 8.76 -0.64
CA GLU A 1 -1.45 9.07 0.62
C GLU A 1 -2.35 9.37 1.81
N SER A 2 -3.38 10.22 1.69
CA SER A 2 -4.19 10.69 2.83
C SER A 2 -4.80 9.56 3.66
N TYR A 3 -5.28 8.48 3.01
CA TYR A 3 -5.82 7.31 3.69
C TYR A 3 -4.80 6.64 4.62
N ILE A 4 -3.59 6.34 4.13
CA ILE A 4 -2.54 5.68 4.91
C ILE A 4 -2.14 6.52 6.13
N LYS A 5 -2.05 7.84 5.97
CA LYS A 5 -1.74 8.76 7.09
C LYS A 5 -2.79 8.68 8.19
N ILE A 6 -4.08 8.68 7.83
CA ILE A 6 -5.19 8.52 8.78
C ILE A 6 -5.11 7.16 9.48
N GLN A 7 -4.80 6.09 8.73
CA GLN A 7 -4.69 4.75 9.30
C GLN A 7 -3.52 4.61 10.28
N LYS A 8 -2.36 5.20 10.00
CA LYS A 8 -1.22 5.22 10.93
C LYS A 8 -1.57 5.82 12.29
N ILE A 9 -2.34 6.91 12.29
CA ILE A 9 -2.86 7.54 13.51
C ILE A 9 -3.80 6.58 14.26
N ARG A 10 -4.76 5.96 13.55
CA ARG A 10 -5.75 5.04 14.15
C ARG A 10 -5.07 3.87 14.86
N TYR A 11 -4.04 3.29 14.26
CA TYR A 11 -3.29 2.16 14.83
C TYR A 11 -2.12 2.60 15.73
N ARG A 12 -2.07 3.87 16.15
CA ARG A 12 -1.09 4.41 17.12
C ARG A 12 0.36 4.02 16.79
N GLU A 13 0.79 4.27 15.55
CA GLU A 13 2.16 3.96 15.06
C GLU A 13 2.52 2.47 15.02
N ARG A 14 1.58 1.55 15.27
CA ARG A 14 1.80 0.11 15.09
C ARG A 14 1.89 -0.28 13.61
N LEU A 15 1.42 0.59 12.71
CA LEU A 15 1.42 0.35 11.27
C LEU A 15 2.67 0.99 10.61
N GLN A 16 3.61 0.14 10.22
CA GLN A 16 4.72 0.53 9.36
C GLN A 16 4.30 0.37 7.90
N VAL A 17 4.61 1.36 7.07
CA VAL A 17 4.27 1.34 5.65
C VAL A 17 5.50 1.64 4.84
N THR A 18 5.81 0.72 3.92
CA THR A 18 6.90 0.84 2.96
C THR A 18 6.31 0.87 1.57
N ILE A 19 6.71 1.87 0.78
CA ILE A 19 6.28 2.03 -0.61
C ILE A 19 7.53 2.00 -1.48
N MET A 20 7.61 1.03 -2.39
CA MET A 20 8.69 0.86 -3.33
C MET A 20 8.09 0.88 -4.73
N ILE A 21 8.31 1.95 -5.47
CA ILE A 21 7.84 2.07 -6.84
C ILE A 21 9.07 2.24 -7.71
N SER A 22 9.17 1.43 -8.76
CA SER A 22 10.26 1.51 -9.70
C SER A 22 10.17 2.84 -10.48
N PRO A 23 11.27 3.61 -10.62
CA PRO A 23 11.23 4.93 -11.26
C PRO A 23 10.76 4.89 -12.72
N ASP A 24 10.97 3.78 -13.42
CA ASP A 24 10.57 3.57 -14.81
C ASP A 24 9.04 3.51 -15.03
N ILE A 25 8.26 3.41 -13.95
CA ILE A 25 6.79 3.41 -14.02
C ILE A 25 6.12 4.72 -13.56
N TYR A 26 6.90 5.76 -13.24
CA TYR A 26 6.37 7.02 -12.70
C TYR A 26 5.54 7.81 -13.71
N ASP A 27 5.84 7.68 -15.00
CA ASP A 27 5.15 8.40 -16.08
C ASP A 27 3.87 7.69 -16.55
N TYR A 28 3.55 6.51 -16.00
CA TYR A 28 2.34 5.80 -16.32
C TYR A 28 1.16 6.31 -15.49
N HIS A 29 0.00 6.44 -16.14
CA HIS A 29 -1.22 6.88 -15.49
C HIS A 29 -2.11 5.70 -15.10
N LEU A 30 -2.68 5.80 -13.90
CA LEU A 30 -3.67 4.87 -13.38
C LEU A 30 -4.88 5.66 -12.90
N PRO A 31 -6.09 5.06 -12.93
CA PRO A 31 -7.24 5.65 -12.29
C PRO A 31 -6.94 5.97 -10.82
N LYS A 32 -7.30 7.19 -10.41
CA LYS A 32 -7.20 7.58 -9.00
C LYS A 32 -7.97 6.57 -8.15
N LEU A 33 -7.41 6.20 -7.01
CA LEU A 33 -7.99 5.26 -6.03
C LEU A 33 -8.04 3.79 -6.47
N LEU A 34 -7.45 3.40 -7.61
CA LEU A 34 -7.39 2.00 -8.05
C LEU A 34 -6.82 1.06 -6.97
N LEU A 35 -5.72 1.47 -6.32
CA LEU A 35 -5.04 0.67 -5.30
C LEU A 35 -5.66 0.81 -3.91
N GLN A 36 -6.52 1.80 -3.71
CA GLN A 36 -7.10 2.08 -2.40
C GLN A 36 -7.88 0.89 -1.79
N PRO A 37 -8.81 0.20 -2.50
CA PRO A 37 -9.54 -0.91 -1.91
C PRO A 37 -8.62 -2.08 -1.51
N ILE A 38 -7.52 -2.29 -2.24
CA ILE A 38 -6.55 -3.34 -1.94
C ILE A 38 -5.75 -2.99 -0.67
N VAL A 39 -5.30 -1.74 -0.56
CA VAL A 39 -4.62 -1.20 0.64
C VAL A 39 -5.56 -1.22 1.85
N GLU A 40 -6.84 -0.87 1.65
CA GLU A 40 -7.87 -0.95 2.68
C GLU A 40 -8.03 -2.38 3.21
N ASN A 41 -8.17 -3.35 2.32
CA ASN A 41 -8.30 -4.76 2.69
C ASN A 41 -7.05 -5.27 3.42
N ALA A 42 -5.85 -4.90 2.97
CA ALA A 42 -4.60 -5.29 3.61
C ALA A 42 -4.45 -4.70 5.03
N ILE A 43 -4.89 -3.45 5.24
CA ILE A 43 -4.86 -2.82 6.57
C ILE A 43 -5.93 -3.39 7.49
N ILE A 44 -7.16 -3.53 7.01
CA ILE A 44 -8.27 -4.03 7.83
C ILE A 44 -8.00 -5.48 8.21
N HIS A 45 -7.95 -6.37 7.23
CA HIS A 45 -7.85 -7.81 7.51
C HIS A 45 -6.44 -8.25 7.92
N GLY A 46 -5.39 -7.58 7.42
CA GLY A 46 -4.01 -7.93 7.75
C GLY A 46 -3.55 -7.48 9.14
N LEU A 47 -4.26 -6.53 9.77
CA LEU A 47 -3.92 -5.99 11.10
C LEU A 47 -4.94 -6.29 12.19
N GLU A 48 -6.20 -6.57 11.84
CA GLU A 48 -7.30 -6.78 12.81
C GLU A 48 -6.99 -7.86 13.86
N ASN A 49 -6.19 -8.88 13.50
CA ASN A 49 -5.82 -9.98 14.40
C ASN A 49 -4.33 -10.01 14.80
N LYS A 50 -3.53 -9.00 14.41
CA LYS A 50 -2.10 -8.97 14.75
C LYS A 50 -1.85 -8.35 16.12
N VAL A 51 -1.26 -9.14 17.01
CA VAL A 51 -0.69 -8.64 18.28
C VAL A 51 0.70 -8.05 17.99
N GLY A 52 0.84 -6.73 18.06
CA GLY A 52 2.13 -6.04 17.92
C GLY A 52 2.18 -5.06 16.75
N LYS A 53 3.38 -4.88 16.18
CA LYS A 53 3.59 -4.02 15.00
C LYS A 53 3.16 -4.77 13.73
N GLY A 54 2.43 -4.09 12.86
CA GLY A 54 2.08 -4.56 11.53
C GLY A 54 2.84 -3.80 10.46
N SER A 55 3.07 -4.46 9.33
CA SER A 55 3.75 -3.90 8.17
C SER A 55 2.86 -4.02 6.95
N LEU A 56 2.76 -2.93 6.18
CA LEU A 56 2.18 -2.89 4.85
C LEU A 56 3.30 -2.57 3.85
N MET A 57 3.42 -3.38 2.80
CA MET A 57 4.41 -3.15 1.76
C MET A 57 3.67 -2.97 0.44
N ILE A 58 3.91 -1.86 -0.24
CA ILE A 58 3.37 -1.61 -1.57
C ILE A 58 4.54 -1.62 -2.54
N ASN A 59 4.51 -2.54 -3.50
CA ASN A 59 5.50 -2.64 -4.55
C ASN A 59 4.87 -2.32 -5.92
N GLY A 60 5.56 -1.56 -6.74
CA GLY A 60 5.14 -1.22 -8.09
C GLY A 60 6.31 -1.39 -9.04
N ARG A 61 6.17 -2.26 -10.03
CA ARG A 61 7.24 -2.55 -10.99
C ARG A 61 6.68 -2.81 -12.38
N ARG A 62 7.52 -2.65 -13.39
CA ARG A 62 7.23 -3.12 -14.74
C ARG A 62 7.73 -4.56 -14.90
N GLU A 63 6.88 -5.41 -15.46
CA GLU A 63 7.27 -6.73 -15.97
C GLU A 63 6.79 -6.82 -17.42
N ASP A 64 7.72 -6.82 -18.36
CA ASP A 64 7.46 -6.77 -19.81
C ASP A 64 6.52 -5.60 -20.19
N ASP A 65 5.34 -5.90 -20.70
CA ASP A 65 4.30 -4.94 -21.11
C ASP A 65 3.23 -4.70 -20.03
N LYS A 66 3.48 -5.15 -18.79
CA LYS A 66 2.54 -5.03 -17.67
C LYS A 66 3.12 -4.19 -16.54
N LEU A 67 2.24 -3.41 -15.92
CA LEU A 67 2.49 -2.79 -14.63
C LEU A 67 1.97 -3.71 -13.55
N ILE A 68 2.86 -4.15 -12.66
CA ILE A 68 2.53 -5.04 -11.55
C ILE A 68 2.54 -4.24 -10.26
N PHE A 69 1.42 -4.30 -9.54
CA PHE A 69 1.27 -3.74 -8.20
C PHE A 69 0.98 -4.87 -7.22
N GLU A 70 1.71 -4.86 -6.11
CA GLU A 70 1.61 -5.84 -5.02
C GLU A 70 1.45 -5.08 -3.71
N VAL A 71 0.54 -5.55 -2.85
CA VAL A 71 0.11 -4.90 -1.61
C VAL A 71 -0.03 -5.96 -0.52
#